data_AF-A0A925TI12-F1
#
_entry.id   AF-A0A925TI12-F1
#
_cell.length_a   1.000
_cell.length_b   1.000
_cell.length_c   1.000
_cell.angle_alpha   90.00
_cell.angle_beta   90.00
_cell.angle_gamma   90.00
#
_symmetry.space_group_name_H-M   'P 1'
#
loop_
_entity.id
_entity.type
_entity.pdbx_description
1 polymer ?
#
loop_
_entity_poly.entity_id
_entity_poly.type
_entity_poly.pdbx_seq_one_letter_code
_entity_poly.pdbx_strand_id
1 'polypeptide(L)'
;MQILTSLRSLLLGSVALLIVSPLGAQLIGTAGNYGAFAGSTVTNTGSTLILGGLGVSPGSAITGFLAVDGGPGLFTGTLSQANAVATQAHIDIVASYDALAALTFDTDLTGLDLGGLTLTAGVYRFSSSAQLTGTLTLDAQ
;
A
#
# COMPACT_ATOMS: atom_id res chain seq x y z
N MET A 1 -24.21 26.21 -16.39
CA MET A 1 -23.88 24.87 -15.86
C MET A 1 -22.66 24.36 -16.63
N GLN A 2 -21.49 24.89 -16.30
CA GLN A 2 -20.23 24.75 -17.03
C GLN A 2 -19.18 24.30 -16.02
N ILE A 3 -18.73 23.04 -16.09
CA ILE A 3 -17.38 22.50 -15.78
C ILE A 3 -17.44 21.06 -16.36
N LEU A 4 -17.03 20.70 -17.58
CA LEU A 4 -15.75 20.79 -18.30
C LEU A 4 -14.57 20.01 -17.65
N THR A 5 -14.36 18.78 -18.17
CA THR A 5 -13.08 18.14 -18.58
C THR A 5 -11.89 17.93 -17.63
N SER A 6 -11.27 16.74 -17.82
CA SER A 6 -9.86 16.35 -17.51
C SER A 6 -9.59 15.95 -16.05
N LEU A 7 -8.79 14.93 -15.72
CA LEU A 7 -7.63 14.34 -16.39
C LEU A 7 -7.37 12.93 -15.86
N ARG A 8 -6.84 12.07 -16.74
CA ARG A 8 -6.29 10.74 -16.45
C ARG A 8 -5.14 10.83 -15.44
N SER A 9 -5.23 10.10 -14.34
CA SER A 9 -4.08 9.80 -13.47
C SER A 9 -3.95 8.30 -13.30
N LEU A 10 -3.36 7.64 -14.30
CA LEU A 10 -2.86 6.28 -14.18
C LEU A 10 -1.54 6.37 -13.41
N LEU A 11 -1.59 6.22 -12.09
CA LEU A 11 -0.37 6.05 -11.30
C LEU A 11 0.08 4.60 -11.51
N LEU A 12 1.05 4.40 -12.41
CA LEU A 12 1.80 3.14 -12.47
C LEU A 12 2.63 3.06 -11.19
N GLY A 13 2.08 2.42 -10.16
CA GLY A 13 2.81 2.11 -8.94
C GLY A 13 3.78 0.97 -9.22
N SER A 14 5.07 1.27 -9.33
CA SER A 14 6.15 0.29 -9.31
C SER A 14 5.99 -0.59 -8.07
N VAL A 15 5.82 -1.90 -8.26
CA VAL A 15 5.85 -2.87 -7.16
C VAL A 15 7.32 -3.09 -6.81
N ALA A 16 7.82 -2.38 -5.79
CA ALA A 16 9.09 -2.68 -5.16
C ALA A 16 8.85 -3.73 -4.08
N LEU A 17 9.41 -4.93 -4.26
CA LEU A 17 9.37 -5.99 -3.27
C LEU A 17 10.65 -5.91 -2.43
N LEU A 18 10.52 -5.49 -1.16
CA LEU A 18 11.64 -5.39 -0.23
C LEU A 18 11.67 -6.62 0.69
N ILE A 19 12.73 -7.42 0.63
CA ILE A 19 12.97 -8.46 1.64
C ILE A 19 13.63 -7.77 2.84
N VAL A 20 12.97 -7.87 4.01
CA VAL A 20 13.28 -7.07 5.20
C VAL A 20 14.70 -7.31 5.70
N SER A 21 15.59 -6.34 5.46
CA SER A 21 16.74 -6.10 6.32
C SER A 21 16.28 -5.31 7.55
N PRO A 22 17.01 -5.32 8.69
CA PRO A 22 16.61 -4.58 9.91
C PRO A 22 16.46 -3.06 9.72
N LEU A 23 16.83 -2.52 8.56
CA LEU A 23 16.57 -1.14 8.15
C LEU A 23 15.13 -0.91 7.64
N GLY A 24 14.41 -1.95 7.20
CA GLY A 24 13.05 -1.84 6.64
C GLY A 24 11.96 -1.56 7.68
N ALA A 25 12.13 -2.05 8.91
CA ALA A 25 11.19 -1.79 10.01
C ALA A 25 11.19 -0.33 10.49
N GLN A 26 12.31 0.38 10.31
CA GLN A 26 12.40 1.83 10.57
C GLN A 26 11.81 2.66 9.43
N LEU A 27 11.73 2.11 8.22
CA LEU A 27 11.34 2.88 7.05
C LEU A 27 9.86 3.25 7.05
N ILE A 28 8.98 2.33 7.50
CA ILE A 28 7.52 2.51 7.47
C ILE A 28 6.95 3.33 8.65
N GLY A 29 7.79 3.73 9.60
CA GLY A 29 7.42 4.65 10.69
C GLY A 29 6.13 4.28 11.43
N THR A 30 5.28 5.28 11.67
CA THR A 30 3.99 5.11 12.35
C THR A 30 2.95 4.35 11.52
N ALA A 31 3.18 4.19 10.21
CA ALA A 31 2.31 3.43 9.32
C ALA A 31 2.27 1.93 9.65
N GLY A 32 3.33 1.40 10.29
CA GLY A 32 3.40 -0.01 10.70
C GLY A 32 2.31 -0.44 11.70
N ASN A 33 1.57 0.51 12.29
CA ASN A 33 0.44 0.22 13.19
C ASN A 33 -0.88 -0.07 12.44
N TYR A 34 -0.95 0.18 11.13
CA TYR A 34 -2.16 0.08 10.34
C TYR A 34 -2.15 -1.18 9.47
N GLY A 35 -3.24 -1.95 9.52
CA GLY A 35 -3.48 -3.06 8.60
C GLY A 35 -4.08 -2.57 7.27
N ALA A 36 -4.73 -1.41 7.26
CA ALA A 36 -5.09 -0.68 6.04
C ALA A 36 -5.03 0.83 6.28
N PHE A 37 -4.46 1.55 5.31
CA PHE A 37 -4.37 3.00 5.30
C PHE A 37 -4.61 3.53 3.88
N ALA A 38 -5.39 4.59 3.71
CA ALA A 38 -5.63 5.21 2.41
C ALA A 38 -5.45 6.74 2.40
N GLY A 39 -5.11 7.28 1.22
CA GLY A 39 -5.00 8.71 0.98
C GLY A 39 -6.34 9.45 0.92
N SER A 40 -7.38 8.80 0.37
CA SER A 40 -8.66 9.43 0.05
C SER A 40 -9.84 8.77 0.79
N THR A 41 -10.07 7.49 0.53
CA THR A 41 -11.19 6.73 1.09
C THR A 41 -10.78 5.27 1.29
N VAL A 42 -11.23 4.66 2.39
CA VAL A 42 -11.23 3.21 2.54
C VAL A 42 -12.64 2.67 2.36
N THR A 43 -12.86 1.78 1.40
CA THR A 43 -14.16 1.14 1.17
C THR A 43 -14.03 -0.37 1.28
N ASN A 44 -14.86 -0.96 2.12
CA ASN A 44 -14.97 -2.40 2.25
C ASN A 44 -16.33 -2.90 1.73
N THR A 45 -16.30 -4.05 1.07
CA THR A 45 -17.50 -4.82 0.71
C THR A 45 -17.30 -6.25 1.18
N GLY A 46 -18.26 -6.78 1.94
CA GLY A 46 -18.18 -8.14 2.48
C GLY A 46 -17.38 -8.27 3.77
N SER A 47 -17.28 -9.50 4.27
CA SER A 47 -16.78 -9.80 5.61
C SER A 47 -15.26 -9.85 5.71
N THR A 48 -14.60 -8.73 5.45
CA THR A 48 -13.15 -8.57 5.62
C THR A 48 -12.77 -8.47 7.09
N LEU A 49 -11.67 -9.10 7.48
CA LEU A 49 -11.02 -8.92 8.78
C LEU A 49 -9.63 -8.32 8.60
N ILE A 50 -9.41 -7.12 9.14
CA ILE A 50 -8.11 -6.45 9.16
C ILE A 50 -7.45 -6.65 10.52
N LEU A 51 -6.28 -7.28 10.53
CA LEU A 51 -5.46 -7.43 11.73
C LEU A 51 -4.54 -6.20 11.88
N GLY A 52 -5.05 -5.14 12.46
CA GLY A 52 -4.32 -3.88 12.65
C GLY A 52 -5.25 -2.66 12.70
N GLY A 53 -4.65 -1.47 12.80
CA GLY A 53 -5.37 -0.20 12.72
C GLY A 53 -5.96 0.05 11.34
N LEU A 54 -6.93 0.96 11.28
CA LEU A 54 -7.59 1.37 10.04
C LEU A 54 -7.50 2.90 9.92
N GLY A 55 -6.93 3.39 8.82
CA GLY A 55 -6.54 4.80 8.67
C GLY A 55 -6.94 5.44 7.35
N VAL A 56 -7.25 6.73 7.39
CA VAL A 56 -7.38 7.58 6.19
C VAL A 56 -6.87 9.01 6.47
N SER A 57 -6.03 9.52 5.57
CA SER A 57 -5.56 10.92 5.54
C SER A 57 -4.86 11.21 4.21
N PRO A 58 -4.97 12.41 3.60
CA PRO A 58 -5.74 13.58 4.05
C PRO A 58 -7.26 13.45 3.88
N GLY A 59 -7.72 12.40 3.20
CA GLY A 59 -9.13 12.05 3.18
C GLY A 59 -9.68 11.69 4.56
N SER A 60 -11.00 11.59 4.68
CA SER A 60 -11.68 11.35 5.94
C SER A 60 -12.74 10.24 5.87
N ALA A 61 -12.92 9.61 4.71
CA ALA A 61 -14.01 8.68 4.48
C ALA A 61 -13.56 7.23 4.66
N ILE A 62 -14.30 6.49 5.47
CA ILE A 62 -14.20 5.04 5.61
C ILE A 62 -15.62 4.47 5.56
N THR A 63 -15.84 3.40 4.81
CA THR A 63 -17.15 2.76 4.65
C THR A 63 -17.07 1.23 4.61
N GLY A 64 -18.16 0.56 4.99
CA GLY A 64 -18.31 -0.89 4.94
C GLY A 64 -17.75 -1.64 6.16
N PHE A 65 -17.53 -0.94 7.27
CA PHE A 65 -17.00 -1.52 8.52
C PHE A 65 -17.99 -1.34 9.66
N LEU A 66 -18.11 -2.37 10.50
CA LEU A 66 -19.09 -2.43 11.59
C LEU A 66 -18.99 -1.21 12.52
N ALA A 67 -17.77 -0.82 12.89
CA ALA A 67 -17.53 0.31 13.79
C ALA A 67 -17.73 1.70 13.13
N VAL A 68 -17.94 1.77 11.82
CA VAL A 68 -18.06 3.04 11.08
C VAL A 68 -19.50 3.28 10.62
N ASP A 69 -20.09 2.31 9.90
CA ASP A 69 -21.40 2.46 9.26
C ASP A 69 -22.28 1.20 9.38
N GLY A 70 -21.92 0.26 10.26
CA GLY A 70 -22.64 -1.00 10.44
C GLY A 70 -22.37 -2.04 9.34
N GLY A 71 -21.38 -1.80 8.46
CA GLY A 71 -21.00 -2.75 7.42
C GLY A 71 -20.40 -4.06 7.93
N PRO A 72 -20.21 -5.06 7.05
CA PRO A 72 -19.76 -6.41 7.43
C PRO A 72 -18.27 -6.52 7.78
N GLY A 73 -17.46 -5.49 7.52
CA GLY A 73 -16.02 -5.50 7.77
C GLY A 73 -15.66 -5.30 9.25
N LEU A 74 -14.55 -5.92 9.67
CA LEU A 74 -13.99 -5.84 11.02
C LEU A 74 -12.51 -5.44 10.98
N PHE A 75 -12.04 -4.80 12.05
CA PHE A 75 -10.62 -4.54 12.30
C PHE A 75 -10.31 -4.65 13.81
N THR A 76 -9.06 -4.95 14.16
CA THR A 76 -8.65 -5.17 15.57
C THR A 76 -7.93 -3.98 16.22
N GLY A 77 -7.45 -3.02 15.44
CA GLY A 77 -6.67 -1.87 15.93
C GLY A 77 -7.46 -0.56 16.06
N THR A 78 -6.75 0.58 16.02
CA THR A 78 -7.35 1.91 16.16
C THR A 78 -7.87 2.45 14.83
N LEU A 79 -9.06 3.06 14.87
CA LEU A 79 -9.62 3.83 13.75
C LEU A 79 -9.05 5.25 13.76
N SER A 80 -8.46 5.70 12.65
CA SER A 80 -7.88 7.04 12.51
C SER A 80 -8.36 7.73 11.23
N GLN A 81 -9.17 8.78 11.35
CA GLN A 81 -9.76 9.48 10.20
C GLN A 81 -9.39 10.97 10.25
N ALA A 82 -8.58 11.44 9.31
CA ALA A 82 -8.16 12.84 9.17
C ALA A 82 -7.67 13.50 10.49
N ASN A 83 -7.11 12.71 11.41
CA ASN A 83 -6.60 13.19 12.69
C ASN A 83 -5.07 13.33 12.66
N ALA A 84 -4.47 13.86 13.73
CA ALA A 84 -3.02 14.08 13.80
C ALA A 84 -2.21 12.79 13.64
N VAL A 85 -2.69 11.67 14.20
CA VAL A 85 -2.02 10.36 14.09
C VAL A 85 -2.07 9.86 12.65
N ALA A 86 -3.22 9.94 11.98
CA ALA A 86 -3.35 9.57 10.57
C ALA A 86 -2.51 10.49 9.67
N THR A 87 -2.42 11.78 10.00
CA THR A 87 -1.59 12.73 9.25
C THR A 87 -0.11 12.37 9.35
N GLN A 88 0.38 12.04 10.54
CA GLN A 88 1.77 11.60 10.71
C GLN A 88 2.01 10.27 9.98
N ALA A 89 1.08 9.32 10.07
CA ALA A 89 1.18 8.06 9.34
C ALA A 89 1.24 8.27 7.82
N HIS A 90 0.45 9.19 7.26
CA HIS A 90 0.52 9.53 5.85
C HIS A 90 1.87 10.16 5.47
N ILE A 91 2.41 11.07 6.29
CA ILE A 91 3.74 11.65 6.07
C ILE A 91 4.80 10.55 6.04
N ASP A 92 4.75 9.63 7.00
CA ASP A 92 5.69 8.52 7.09
C ASP A 92 5.57 7.61 5.86
N ILE A 93 4.36 7.25 5.42
CA ILE A 93 4.12 6.45 4.20
C ILE A 93 4.74 7.11 2.97
N VAL A 94 4.53 8.42 2.78
CA VAL A 94 5.08 9.16 1.64
C VAL A 94 6.61 9.15 1.71
N ALA A 95 7.19 9.42 2.88
CA ALA A 95 8.63 9.38 3.06
C ALA A 95 9.21 7.97 2.78
N SER A 96 8.54 6.91 3.25
CA SER A 96 8.93 5.53 2.95
C SER A 96 8.89 5.25 1.45
N TYR A 97 7.81 5.64 0.78
CA TYR A 97 7.64 5.44 -0.65
C TYR A 97 8.75 6.14 -1.43
N ASP A 98 9.04 7.40 -1.13
CA ASP A 98 10.08 8.18 -1.80
C ASP A 98 11.47 7.55 -1.60
N ALA A 99 11.78 7.07 -0.39
CA ALA A 99 13.03 6.38 -0.12
C ALA A 99 13.14 5.05 -0.89
N LEU A 100 12.06 4.26 -0.96
CA LEU A 100 12.03 3.01 -1.71
C LEU A 100 12.15 3.23 -3.22
N ALA A 101 11.46 4.24 -3.74
CA ALA A 101 11.50 4.60 -5.16
C ALA A 101 12.88 5.12 -5.59
N ALA A 102 13.67 5.67 -4.66
CA ALA A 102 15.02 6.14 -4.91
C ALA A 102 16.10 5.04 -4.86
N LEU A 103 15.77 3.81 -4.45
CA LEU A 103 16.73 2.72 -4.43
C LEU A 103 17.21 2.38 -5.85
N THR A 104 18.50 2.08 -5.96
CA THR A 104 19.05 1.47 -7.17
C THR A 104 18.47 0.06 -7.31
N PHE A 105 18.02 -0.28 -8.51
CA PHE A 105 17.48 -1.62 -8.79
C PHE A 105 18.60 -2.57 -9.22
N ASP A 106 18.45 -3.84 -8.84
CA ASP A 106 19.34 -4.92 -9.23
C ASP A 106 18.90 -5.57 -10.55
N THR A 107 17.58 -5.69 -10.75
CA THR A 107 17.00 -6.39 -11.92
C THR A 107 15.77 -5.66 -12.44
N ASP A 108 15.69 -5.47 -13.76
CA ASP A 108 14.50 -4.98 -14.45
C ASP A 108 13.69 -6.17 -14.98
N LEU A 109 12.45 -6.30 -14.52
CA LEU A 109 11.50 -7.35 -14.90
C LEU A 109 10.38 -6.82 -15.79
N THR A 110 10.54 -5.62 -16.38
CA THR A 110 9.55 -5.03 -17.28
C THR A 110 9.10 -6.02 -18.36
N GLY A 111 7.78 -6.22 -18.47
CA GLY A 111 7.17 -7.09 -19.48
C GLY A 111 7.14 -8.58 -19.11
N LEU A 112 7.70 -8.97 -17.97
CA LEU A 112 7.62 -10.33 -17.46
C LEU A 112 6.44 -10.49 -16.49
N ASP A 113 5.79 -11.65 -16.55
CA ASP A 113 4.85 -12.10 -15.52
C ASP A 113 5.64 -12.66 -14.33
N LEU A 114 5.28 -12.27 -13.11
CA LEU A 114 5.86 -12.77 -11.87
C LEU A 114 5.47 -14.23 -11.57
N GLY A 115 4.44 -14.74 -12.24
CA GLY A 115 3.98 -16.11 -12.16
C GLY A 115 5.07 -17.13 -12.50
N GLY A 116 5.33 -18.05 -11.57
CA GLY A 116 6.31 -19.12 -11.70
C GLY A 116 7.75 -18.70 -11.39
N LEU A 117 8.01 -17.42 -11.08
CA LEU A 117 9.34 -16.96 -10.71
C LEU A 117 9.67 -17.33 -9.25
N THR A 118 10.96 -17.56 -9.02
CA THR A 118 11.57 -17.53 -7.68
C THR A 118 12.50 -16.34 -7.62
N LEU A 119 12.18 -15.37 -6.75
CA LEU A 119 12.98 -14.17 -6.58
C LEU A 119 13.74 -14.24 -5.26
N THR A 120 15.06 -14.10 -5.34
CA THR A 120 15.94 -13.95 -4.17
C THR A 120 15.98 -12.49 -3.72
N ALA A 121 16.72 -12.21 -2.64
CA ALA A 121 16.94 -10.85 -2.15
C ALA A 121 17.49 -9.90 -3.23
N GLY A 122 16.76 -8.81 -3.47
CA GLY A 122 17.14 -7.76 -4.41
C GLY A 122 16.03 -6.72 -4.59
N VAL A 123 16.37 -5.63 -5.27
CA VAL A 123 15.47 -4.55 -5.68
C VAL A 123 15.06 -4.78 -7.13
N TYR A 124 13.78 -5.08 -7.34
CA TYR A 124 13.22 -5.36 -8.67
C TYR A 124 12.45 -4.16 -9.20
N ARG A 125 12.66 -3.85 -10.49
CA ARG A 125 12.01 -2.74 -11.17
C ARG A 125 11.05 -3.22 -12.25
N PHE A 126 9.95 -2.49 -12.38
CA PHE A 126 9.10 -2.50 -13.56
C PHE A 126 8.93 -1.05 -14.04
N SER A 127 9.16 -0.80 -15.33
CA SER A 127 8.85 0.48 -15.98
C SER A 127 7.40 0.56 -16.49
N SER A 128 6.70 -0.58 -16.46
CA SER A 128 5.27 -0.72 -16.74
C SER A 128 4.58 -1.51 -15.61
N SER A 129 3.35 -1.96 -15.82
CA SER A 129 2.67 -2.83 -14.86
C SER A 129 3.42 -4.15 -14.65
N ALA A 130 3.51 -4.58 -13.40
CA ALA A 130 3.86 -5.95 -13.02
C ALA A 130 2.59 -6.82 -13.07
N GLN A 131 2.67 -7.98 -13.71
CA GLN A 131 1.60 -8.98 -13.71
C GLN A 131 1.98 -10.13 -12.79
N LEU A 132 0.99 -10.77 -12.18
CA LEU A 132 1.18 -11.96 -11.36
C LEU A 132 0.08 -12.97 -11.67
N THR A 133 0.40 -13.92 -12.55
CA THR A 133 -0.48 -15.03 -12.92
C THR A 133 0.09 -16.33 -12.38
N GLY A 134 -0.48 -16.83 -11.28
CA GLY A 134 0.01 -18.02 -10.60
C GLY A 134 0.90 -17.68 -9.41
N THR A 135 1.81 -18.59 -9.05
CA THR A 135 2.59 -18.47 -7.81
C THR A 135 3.91 -17.74 -8.05
N LEU A 136 4.17 -16.70 -7.25
CA LEU A 136 5.50 -16.10 -7.09
C LEU A 136 6.14 -16.66 -5.81
N THR A 137 7.35 -17.20 -5.92
CA THR A 137 8.13 -17.68 -4.76
C THR A 137 9.14 -16.62 -4.37
N LEU A 138 9.15 -16.23 -3.09
CA LEU A 138 10.15 -15.33 -2.52
C LEU A 138 11.10 -16.15 -1.67
N ASP A 139 12.35 -16.24 -2.10
CA ASP A 139 13.38 -17.04 -1.44
C ASP A 139 14.38 -16.14 -0.72
N ALA A 140 14.57 -16.36 0.58
CA ALA A 140 15.45 -15.52 1.39
C ALA A 140 16.93 -15.94 1.30
N GLN A 141 17.24 -17.10 0.71
CA GLN A 141 18.60 -17.55 0.36
C GLN A 141 18.61 -18.84 -0.47
#